data_AF-A0A350T165-F1
#
_entry.id   AF-A0A350T165-F1
#
_cell.length_a   1.000
_cell.length_b   1.000
_cell.length_c   1.000
_cell.angle_alpha   90.00
_cell.angle_beta   90.00
_cell.angle_gamma   90.00
#
_symmetry.space_group_name_H-M   'P 1'
#
loop_
_entity.id
_entity.type
_entity.pdbx_description
1 polymer ?
#
loop_
_entity_poly.entity_id
_entity_poly.type
_entity_poly.pdbx_seq_one_letter_code
_entity_poly.pdbx_strand_id
1 'polypeptide(L)' 'MDRRYPEIEPFEHGFLDTHDGHHLYWEACGNPDGIPALFLHGGPGSGASAGQRRFFNP' A
#
# COMPACT_ATOMS: atom_id res chain seq x y z
N MET A 1 10.22 -0.83 21.19
CA MET A 1 10.88 -1.59 20.11
C MET A 1 10.03 -1.43 18.86
N ASP A 2 10.62 -0.98 17.76
CA ASP A 2 9.89 -0.80 16.50
C ASP A 2 9.37 -2.17 16.02
N ARG A 3 8.05 -2.35 16.01
CA ARG A 3 7.38 -3.63 15.71
C ARG A 3 7.08 -3.82 14.22
N ARG A 4 7.73 -3.05 13.35
CA ARG A 4 7.51 -3.02 11.91
C ARG A 4 8.54 -3.90 11.18
N TYR A 5 8.11 -4.55 10.10
CA TYR A 5 8.99 -5.30 9.21
C TYR A 5 10.05 -4.39 8.53
N PRO A 6 11.08 -4.92 7.87
CA PRO A 6 12.04 -4.10 7.13
C PRO A 6 11.40 -3.19 6.08
N GLU A 7 12.10 -2.12 5.69
CA GLU A 7 11.67 -1.27 4.58
C GLU A 7 11.69 -2.04 3.25
N ILE A 8 10.69 -1.79 2.42
CA ILE A 8 10.52 -2.41 1.11
C ILE A 8 9.96 -1.39 0.12
N GLU A 9 10.24 -1.63 -1.16
CA GLU A 9 9.63 -0.92 -2.28
C GLU A 9 8.50 -1.75 -2.90
N PRO A 10 7.51 -1.09 -3.52
CA PRO A 10 6.47 -1.78 -4.27
C PRO A 10 7.07 -2.52 -5.46
N PHE A 11 6.57 -3.71 -5.75
CA PHE A 11 6.91 -4.43 -6.99
C PHE A 11 6.04 -3.96 -8.16
N GLU A 12 4.88 -3.35 -7.87
CA GLU A 12 3.99 -2.75 -8.86
C GLU A 12 3.26 -1.56 -8.23
N HIS A 13 3.00 -0.52 -9.02
CA HIS A 13 2.25 0.64 -8.60
C HIS A 13 1.63 1.34 -9.81
N GLY A 14 0.60 2.15 -9.59
CA GLY A 14 -0.04 2.87 -10.68
C GLY A 14 -1.18 3.77 -10.25
N PHE A 15 -1.90 4.25 -11.25
CA PHE A 15 -3.14 4.99 -11.06
C PHE A 15 -4.29 4.18 -11.65
N LEU A 16 -5.31 3.92 -10.83
CA LEU A 16 -6.56 3.32 -11.26
C LEU A 16 -7.54 4.43 -11.67
N ASP A 17 -8.04 4.36 -12.89
CA ASP A 17 -9.13 5.22 -13.36
C ASP A 17 -10.46 4.77 -12.74
N THR A 18 -11.16 5.69 -12.06
CA THR A 18 -12.47 5.43 -11.44
C THR A 18 -13.64 5.72 -12.38
N HIS A 19 -13.37 6.23 -13.59
CA HIS A 19 -14.32 6.58 -14.63
C HIS A 19 -15.32 7.68 -14.25
N ASP A 20 -15.02 8.46 -13.22
CA ASP A 20 -15.80 9.61 -12.73
C ASP A 20 -14.96 10.90 -12.63
N GLY A 21 -13.77 10.91 -13.25
CA GLY A 21 -12.85 12.05 -13.26
C GLY A 21 -11.80 12.03 -12.14
N HIS A 22 -11.77 10.98 -11.32
CA HIS A 22 -10.73 10.75 -10.33
C HIS A 22 -9.74 9.64 -10.76
N HIS A 23 -8.53 9.70 -10.21
CA HIS A 23 -7.53 8.65 -10.36
C HIS A 23 -6.99 8.27 -8.99
N LEU A 24 -7.02 6.99 -8.65
CA LEU A 24 -6.55 6.46 -7.38
C LEU A 24 -5.14 5.92 -7.53
N TYR A 25 -4.18 6.51 -6.82
CA TYR A 25 -2.86 5.92 -6.68
C TYR A 25 -2.92 4.63 -5.85
N TRP A 26 -2.19 3.60 -6.27
CA TRP A 26 -2.07 2.34 -5.55
C TRP A 26 -0.65 1.74 -5.68
N GLU A 27 -0.31 0.87 -4.73
CA GLU A 27 0.95 0.12 -4.68
C GLU A 27 0.67 -1.32 -4.26
N ALA A 28 1.38 -2.29 -4.86
CA ALA A 28 1.46 -3.67 -4.40
C ALA A 28 2.87 -3.96 -3.87
N CYS A 29 2.94 -4.47 -2.64
CA CYS A 29 4.17 -4.68 -1.88
C CYS A 29 4.18 -6.09 -1.27
N GLY A 30 5.38 -6.62 -0.98
CA GLY A 30 5.56 -7.96 -0.39
C GLY A 30 5.60 -9.06 -1.44
N ASN A 31 5.23 -10.28 -1.04
CA ASN A 31 5.24 -11.47 -1.88
C ASN A 31 4.02 -11.54 -2.82
N PRO A 32 4.19 -11.52 -4.16
CA PRO A 32 3.10 -11.68 -5.13
C PRO A 32 2.33 -13.00 -5.02
N ASP A 33 2.98 -14.05 -4.48
CA ASP A 33 2.39 -15.37 -4.26
C ASP A 33 1.88 -15.56 -2.81
N GLY A 34 1.87 -14.49 -2.02
CA GLY A 34 1.46 -14.48 -0.61
C GLY A 34 -0.06 -14.43 -0.39
N ILE A 35 -0.46 -14.29 0.88
CA ILE A 35 -1.87 -14.05 1.24
C ILE A 35 -2.21 -12.59 0.91
N PRO A 36 -3.25 -12.32 0.10
CA PRO A 36 -3.60 -10.96 -0.28
C PRO A 36 -4.17 -10.17 0.91
N ALA A 37 -3.73 -8.92 1.06
CA ALA A 37 -4.22 -7.98 2.06
C ALA A 37 -4.38 -6.58 1.45
N LEU A 38 -5.43 -5.85 1.86
CA LEU A 38 -5.65 -4.47 1.47
C LEU A 38 -5.46 -3.56 2.69
N PHE A 39 -4.56 -2.59 2.56
CA PHE A 39 -4.39 -1.54 3.55
C PHE A 39 -5.22 -0.30 3.15
N LEU A 40 -5.98 0.23 4.09
CA LEU A 40 -6.70 1.50 3.96
C LEU A 40 -6.15 2.47 5.00
N HIS A 41 -5.71 3.65 4.56
CA HIS A 41 -5.17 4.64 5.48
C HIS A 41 -6.26 5.19 6.41
N GLY A 42 -5.84 5.67 7.59
CA GLY A 42 -6.73 6.37 8.52
C GLY A 42 -7.03 7.79 8.08
N GLY A 43 -8.02 8.42 8.74
CA GLY A 43 -8.52 9.76 8.41
C GLY A 43 -9.07 9.86 6.98
N PRO A 44 -9.80 10.94 6.64
CA PRO A 44 -10.01 11.30 5.25
C PRO A 44 -8.78 12.07 4.71
N GLY A 45 -8.38 11.80 3.46
CA GLY A 45 -7.37 12.58 2.74
C GLY A 45 -5.93 12.50 3.26
N SER A 46 -5.60 11.59 4.19
CA SER A 46 -4.24 11.47 4.75
C SER A 46 -3.26 10.75 3.80
N GLY A 47 -3.76 9.91 2.91
CA GLY A 47 -2.93 9.13 1.98
C GLY A 47 -2.18 7.98 2.65
N ALA A 48 -1.63 7.10 1.82
CA ALA A 48 -0.74 6.04 2.25
C ALA A 48 0.73 6.51 2.21
N SER A 49 1.56 6.06 3.16
CA SER A 49 2.98 6.39 3.25
C SER A 49 3.84 5.13 3.21
N ALA A 50 5.11 5.27 2.79
CA ALA A 50 6.06 4.16 2.71
C ALA A 50 6.20 3.38 4.03
N GLY A 51 6.01 4.04 5.18
CA GLY A 51 6.07 3.38 6.49
C GLY A 51 4.97 2.33 6.73
N GLN A 52 3.84 2.42 6.02
CA GLN A 52 2.70 1.49 6.16
C GLN A 52 2.90 0.16 5.42
N ARG A 53 3.82 0.11 4.44
CA ARG A 53 4.24 -1.14 3.77
C ARG A 53 4.75 -2.19 4.76
N ARG A 54 5.18 -1.74 5.94
CA ARG A 54 5.85 -2.53 6.99
C ARG A 54 4.89 -3.12 8.03
N PHE A 55 3.57 -3.00 7.84
CA PHE A 55 2.56 -3.52 8.79
C PHE A 55 2.25 -5.01 8.61
N PHE A 56 2.43 -5.53 7.40
CA PHE A 56 2.23 -6.93 7.06
C PHE A 56 3.58 -7.60 6.85
N ASN A 57 3.66 -8.90 7.13
CA ASN A 57 4.85 -9.68 6.83
C ASN A 57 5.00 -9.75 5.30
N PRO A 58 6.02 -9.12 4.71
CA PRO A 58 6.19 -9.06 3.27
C PRO A 58 6.66 -10.40 2.68
#